data_AF-A0A927MI50-F1
#
_entry.id   AF-A0A927MI50-F1
#
_cell.length_a   1.000
_cell.length_b   1.000
_cell.length_c   1.000
_cell.angle_alpha   90.00
_cell.angle_beta   90.00
_cell.angle_gamma   90.00
#
_symmetry.space_group_name_H-M   'P 1'
#
loop_
_entity.id
_entity.type
_entity.pdbx_description
1 polymer ?
#
loop_
_entity_poly.entity_id
_entity_poly.type
_entity_poly.pdbx_seq_one_letter_code
_entity_poly.pdbx_strand_id
1 'polypeptide(L)'
;MSLKGIELQIAIPKTFEAGKIAEQKQQQSQLNQDHANTLTDRQTLKNRETVLESEKYAEMDADRKKHEEQQSEERERREKEEEKKTVHPYKGSFVDFTG
;
A
#
# COMPACT_ATOMS: atom_id res chain seq x y z
N MET A 1 -0.01 28.87 -66.77
CA MET A 1 -0.94 28.51 -65.67
C MET A 1 -1.60 27.18 -65.99
N SER A 2 -1.00 26.04 -65.62
CA SER A 2 -1.55 24.71 -66.03
C SER A 2 -1.53 23.63 -64.95
N LEU A 3 -0.91 23.85 -63.78
CA LEU A 3 -0.76 22.81 -62.75
C LEU A 3 -1.90 22.81 -61.71
N LYS A 4 -2.60 23.95 -61.57
CA LYS A 4 -3.59 24.20 -60.52
C LYS A 4 -4.82 23.27 -60.55
N GLY A 5 -5.18 22.76 -61.73
CA GLY A 5 -6.32 21.85 -61.90
C GLY A 5 -6.02 20.38 -61.61
N ILE A 6 -4.80 19.93 -61.92
CA ILE A 6 -4.33 18.55 -61.68
C ILE A 6 -4.09 18.33 -60.18
N GLU A 7 -3.53 19.33 -59.50
CA GLU A 7 -3.34 19.31 -58.05
C GLU A 7 -4.68 19.25 -57.29
N LEU A 8 -5.73 19.92 -57.77
CA LEU A 8 -7.06 19.90 -57.14
C LEU A 8 -7.73 18.51 -57.27
N GLN A 9 -7.58 17.84 -58.42
CA GLN A 9 -8.09 16.48 -58.63
C GLN A 9 -7.42 15.45 -57.72
N ILE A 10 -6.14 15.66 -57.37
CA ILE A 10 -5.39 14.83 -56.43
C ILE A 10 -5.67 15.25 -54.98
N ALA A 11 -5.96 16.53 -54.73
CA ALA A 11 -6.21 17.06 -53.40
C ALA A 11 -7.56 16.64 -52.81
N ILE A 12 -8.64 16.57 -53.59
CA ILE A 12 -9.98 16.22 -53.07
C ILE A 12 -10.04 14.82 -52.41
N PRO A 13 -9.47 13.74 -53.00
CA PRO A 13 -9.42 12.43 -52.35
C PRO A 13 -8.51 12.42 -51.12
N LYS A 14 -7.36 13.11 -51.20
CA LYS A 14 -6.36 13.13 -50.13
C LYS A 14 -6.79 13.96 -48.91
N THR A 15 -7.56 15.03 -49.11
CA THR A 15 -8.12 15.81 -47.99
C THR A 15 -9.26 15.07 -47.30
N PHE A 16 -10.05 14.29 -48.04
CA PHE A 16 -11.07 13.42 -47.46
C PHE A 16 -10.44 12.31 -46.59
N GLU A 17 -9.41 11.63 -47.10
CA GLU A 17 -8.65 10.66 -46.30
C GLU A 17 -7.98 11.29 -45.08
N ALA A 18 -7.36 12.47 -45.24
CA ALA A 18 -6.75 13.21 -44.14
C ALA A 18 -7.78 13.60 -43.07
N GLY A 19 -8.99 13.99 -43.46
CA GLY A 19 -10.11 14.26 -42.55
C GLY A 19 -10.52 13.03 -41.75
N LYS A 20 -10.65 11.88 -42.40
CA LYS A 20 -10.97 10.60 -41.74
C LYS A 20 -9.89 10.17 -40.75
N ILE A 21 -8.61 10.32 -41.10
CA ILE A 21 -7.49 10.01 -40.21
C ILE A 21 -7.47 10.96 -39.01
N ALA A 22 -7.73 12.26 -39.23
CA ALA A 22 -7.82 13.23 -38.15
C ALA A 22 -8.97 12.91 -37.19
N GLU A 23 -10.14 12.54 -37.71
CA GLU A 23 -11.29 12.12 -36.92
C GLU A 23 -10.99 10.85 -36.10
N GLN A 24 -10.40 9.82 -36.74
CA GLN A 24 -9.99 8.60 -36.04
C GLN A 24 -8.97 8.89 -34.93
N LYS A 25 -8.00 9.76 -35.20
CA LYS A 25 -6.99 10.17 -34.20
C LYS A 25 -7.64 10.91 -33.03
N GLN A 26 -8.62 11.77 -33.29
CA GLN A 26 -9.36 12.47 -32.24
C GLN A 26 -10.17 11.50 -31.38
N GLN A 27 -10.90 10.57 -32.00
CA GLN A 27 -11.65 9.53 -31.27
C GLN A 27 -10.72 8.65 -30.43
N GLN A 28 -9.59 8.21 -30.98
CA GLN A 28 -8.60 7.43 -30.23
C GLN A 28 -7.98 8.21 -29.08
N SER A 29 -7.69 9.50 -29.28
CA SER A 29 -7.16 10.35 -28.21
C SER A 29 -8.14 10.46 -27.04
N GLN A 30 -9.42 10.64 -27.33
CA GLN A 30 -10.47 10.68 -26.31
C GLN A 30 -10.56 9.35 -25.55
N LEU A 31 -10.62 8.22 -26.26
CA LEU A 31 -10.67 6.89 -25.65
C LEU A 31 -9.46 6.59 -24.77
N ASN A 32 -8.26 7.01 -25.20
CA ASN A 32 -7.04 6.81 -24.43
C ASN A 32 -7.04 7.64 -23.14
N GLN A 33 -7.55 8.88 -23.19
CA GLN A 33 -7.69 9.72 -22.00
C GLN A 33 -8.70 9.11 -21.02
N ASP A 34 -9.86 8.67 -21.51
CA ASP A 34 -10.87 8.02 -20.68
C ASP A 34 -10.31 6.74 -20.04
N HIS A 35 -9.57 5.92 -20.81
CA HIS A 35 -8.93 4.73 -20.28
C HIS A 35 -7.89 5.06 -19.20
N ALA A 36 -7.03 6.04 -19.44
CA ALA A 36 -6.03 6.49 -18.46
C ALA A 36 -6.67 6.98 -17.16
N ASN A 37 -7.78 7.72 -17.25
CA ASN A 37 -8.54 8.17 -16.09
C ASN A 37 -9.10 6.98 -15.30
N THR A 38 -9.76 6.02 -15.97
CA THR A 38 -10.32 4.85 -15.29
C THR A 38 -9.26 3.98 -14.60
N LEU A 39 -8.07 3.84 -15.21
CA LEU A 39 -6.95 3.13 -14.59
C LEU A 39 -6.42 3.86 -13.37
N THR A 40 -6.29 5.18 -13.47
CA THR A 40 -5.86 6.03 -12.36
C THR A 40 -6.85 5.94 -11.20
N ASP A 41 -8.15 6.07 -11.46
CA ASP A 41 -9.19 5.94 -10.45
C ASP A 41 -9.13 4.58 -9.75
N ARG A 42 -9.04 3.49 -10.51
CA ARG A 42 -8.87 2.14 -9.94
C ARG A 42 -7.62 2.01 -9.09
N GLN A 43 -6.50 2.58 -9.52
CA GLN A 43 -5.26 2.56 -8.74
C GLN A 43 -5.42 3.37 -7.45
N THR A 44 -6.07 4.52 -7.48
CA THR A 44 -6.32 5.32 -6.27
C THR A 44 -7.22 4.59 -5.28
N LEU A 45 -8.25 3.89 -5.76
CA LEU A 45 -9.11 3.06 -4.91
C LEU A 45 -8.34 1.94 -4.24
N LYS A 46 -7.54 1.18 -5.01
CA LYS A 46 -6.67 0.14 -4.46
C LYS A 46 -5.70 0.69 -3.43
N ASN A 47 -5.04 1.81 -3.73
CA ASN A 47 -4.10 2.43 -2.79
C ASN A 47 -4.81 2.85 -1.49
N ARG A 48 -6.04 3.38 -1.56
CA ARG A 48 -6.82 3.72 -0.37
C ARG A 48 -7.17 2.48 0.46
N GLU A 49 -7.63 1.41 -0.19
CA GLU A 49 -7.93 0.15 0.50
C GLU A 49 -6.68 -0.44 1.17
N THR A 50 -5.55 -0.47 0.47
CA THR A 50 -4.27 -0.96 1.04
C THR A 50 -3.80 -0.11 2.23
N VAL A 51 -3.95 1.22 2.17
CA VAL A 51 -3.61 2.10 3.30
C VAL A 51 -4.48 1.78 4.51
N LEU A 52 -5.81 1.70 4.34
CA LEU A 52 -6.74 1.35 5.43
C LEU A 52 -6.42 -0.04 6.03
N GLU A 53 -6.09 -1.00 5.19
CA GLU A 53 -5.71 -2.34 5.64
C GLU A 53 -4.40 -2.31 6.44
N SER A 54 -3.39 -1.58 5.96
CA SER A 54 -2.11 -1.41 6.65
C SER A 54 -2.23 -0.68 7.99
N GLU A 55 -3.09 0.34 8.10
CA GLU A 55 -3.36 1.04 9.36
C GLU A 55 -3.97 0.09 10.39
N LYS A 56 -4.92 -0.75 9.96
CA LYS A 56 -5.52 -1.78 10.81
C LYS A 56 -4.49 -2.82 11.28
N TYR A 57 -3.60 -3.27 10.40
CA TYR A 57 -2.52 -4.18 10.79
C TYR A 57 -1.52 -3.52 11.76
N ALA A 58 -1.20 -2.24 11.58
CA ALA A 58 -0.31 -1.50 12.47
C ALA A 58 -0.91 -1.32 13.87
N GLU A 59 -2.22 -1.05 13.97
CA GLU A 59 -2.94 -0.96 15.25
C GLU A 59 -2.94 -2.32 15.98
N MET A 60 -3.18 -3.42 15.25
CA MET A 60 -3.11 -4.77 15.82
C MET A 60 -1.70 -5.17 16.31
N ASP A 61 -0.64 -4.77 15.59
CA ASP A 61 0.75 -5.01 16.02
C ASP A 61 1.11 -4.21 17.29
N ALA A 62 0.62 -2.96 17.38
CA ALA A 62 0.82 -2.11 18.54
C ALA A 62 0.14 -2.67 19.79
N ASP A 63 -1.09 -3.18 19.66
CA ASP A 63 -1.80 -3.84 20.77
C ASP A 63 -1.12 -5.14 21.20
N ARG A 64 -0.61 -5.93 20.25
CA ARG A 64 0.16 -7.14 20.57
C ARG A 64 1.44 -6.84 21.34
N LYS A 65 2.20 -5.82 20.92
CA LYS A 65 3.42 -5.39 21.64
C LYS A 65 3.12 -4.93 23.06
N LYS A 66 2.06 -4.16 23.27
CA LYS A 66 1.64 -3.76 24.63
C LYS A 66 1.30 -4.97 25.50
N HIS A 67 0.64 -5.99 24.93
CA HIS A 67 0.27 -7.20 25.65
C HIS A 67 1.48 -8.08 25.99
N GLU A 68 2.47 -8.16 25.09
CA GLU A 68 3.74 -8.88 25.32
C GLU A 68 4.61 -8.16 26.37
N GLU A 69 4.69 -6.82 26.35
CA GLU A 69 5.38 -6.03 27.38
C GLU A 69 4.75 -6.21 28.77
N GLN A 70 3.41 -6.18 28.86
CA GLN A 70 2.71 -6.38 30.14
C GLN A 70 2.92 -7.80 30.70
N GLN A 71 2.91 -8.83 29.86
CA GLN A 71 3.21 -10.19 30.32
C GLN A 71 4.68 -10.36 30.78
N SER A 72 5.63 -9.70 30.10
CA SER A 72 7.03 -9.73 30.49
C SER A 72 7.25 -9.05 31.85
N GLU A 73 6.64 -7.88 32.07
CA GLU A 73 6.72 -7.17 33.35
C GLU A 73 6.06 -7.95 34.50
N GLU A 74 4.94 -8.62 34.26
CA GLU A 74 4.27 -9.43 35.28
C GLU A 74 5.11 -10.65 35.66
N ARG A 75 5.75 -11.29 34.68
CA ARG A 75 6.64 -12.44 34.92
C ARG A 75 7.87 -12.04 35.73
N GLU A 76 8.53 -10.93 35.39
CA GLU A 76 9.65 -10.40 36.17
C GLU A 76 9.27 -10.06 37.60
N ARG A 77 8.06 -9.49 37.81
CA ARG A 77 7.57 -9.18 39.17
C ARG A 77 7.34 -10.45 39.99
N ARG A 78 6.77 -11.50 39.39
CA ARG A 78 6.56 -12.79 40.06
C ARG A 78 7.88 -13.46 40.41
N GLU A 79 8.87 -13.46 39.52
CA GLU A 79 10.20 -14.01 39.79
C GLU A 79 10.91 -13.25 40.93
N LYS A 80 10.84 -11.92 40.94
CA LYS A 80 11.37 -11.07 42.03
C LYS A 80 10.63 -11.29 43.36
N GLU A 81 9.34 -11.60 43.34
CA GLU A 81 8.58 -11.94 44.56
C GLU A 81 8.90 -13.35 45.08
N GLU A 82 9.12 -14.32 44.20
CA GLU A 82 9.56 -15.66 44.57
C GLU A 82 10.97 -15.64 45.17
N GLU A 83 11.89 -14.87 44.57
CA GLU A 83 13.24 -14.67 45.11
C GLU A 83 13.24 -13.99 46.48
N LYS A 84 12.33 -13.03 46.72
CA LYS A 84 12.16 -12.42 48.05
C LYS A 84 11.57 -13.38 49.08
N LYS A 85 10.75 -14.35 48.66
CA LYS A 85 10.16 -15.37 49.55
C LYS A 85 11.18 -16.43 49.98
N THR A 86 12.20 -16.71 49.16
CA THR A 86 13.25 -17.69 49.49
C THR A 86 14.32 -17.13 50.43
N VAL A 87 14.43 -15.80 50.55
CA VAL A 87 15.38 -15.13 51.45
C VAL A 87 14.71 -14.80 52.78
N HIS A 88 15.03 -15.55 53.84
CA HIS A 88 14.49 -15.28 55.18
C HIS A 88 15.22 -14.10 55.85
N PRO A 89 14.53 -13.06 56.39
CA PRO A 89 15.16 -11.80 56.84
C PRO A 89 16.27 -11.95 57.90
N TYR A 90 16.19 -12.98 58.75
CA TYR A 90 17.18 -13.25 59.80
C TYR A 90 18.04 -14.50 59.53
N LYS A 91 17.65 -15.36 58.58
CA LYS A 91 18.29 -16.68 58.35
C LYS A 91 18.96 -16.80 56.97
N GLY A 92 18.81 -15.80 56.10
CA GLY A 92 19.35 -15.81 54.74
C GLY A 92 18.71 -16.89 53.86
N SER A 93 19.35 -17.19 52.73
CA SER A 93 18.99 -18.34 51.88
C SER A 93 19.76 -19.57 52.32
N PHE A 94 19.07 -20.54 52.94
CA PHE A 94 19.66 -21.82 53.33
C PHE A 94 19.34 -22.87 52.27
N VAL A 95 20.36 -23.37 51.56
CA VAL A 95 20.23 -24.42 50.56
C VAL A 95 21.05 -25.62 51.04
N ASP A 96 20.36 -26.74 51.29
CA ASP A 96 20.99 -27.99 51.71
C ASP A 96 21.21 -28.87 50.46
N PHE A 97 22.47 -29.05 50.06
CA PHE A 97 22.83 -29.91 48.94
C PHE A 97 23.35 -31.25 49.49
N THR A 98 22.51 -32.27 49.45
CA THR A 98 22.95 -33.67 49.60
C THR A 98 22.99 -34.30 48.21
N GLY A 99 24.21 -34.62 47.75
CA GLY A 99 24.48 -35.41 46.54
C GLY A 99 24.75 -36.86 46.86
#